data_AF-A0A5N8XMR0-F1
#
_entry.id   AF-A0A5N8XMR0-F1
#
_cell.length_a   1.000
_cell.length_b   1.000
_cell.length_c   1.000
_cell.angle_alpha   90.00
_cell.angle_beta   90.00
_cell.angle_gamma   90.00
#
_symmetry.space_group_name_H-M   'P 1'
#
loop_
_entity.id
_entity.type
_entity.pdbx_description
1 polymer ?
#
loop_
_entity_poly.entity_id
_entity_poly.type
_entity_poly.pdbx_seq_one_letter_code
_entity_poly.pdbx_strand_id
1 'polypeptide(L)'
;MGLLDILLGRTKPVAPDLDQLFGLPSAAVTLQAAVGFTPTGQGSVCFATAEGAAFAEAREEVQALLDADTGRQGPPVEAVRDEYGYSWLVSRRGPEDLPALVGDLHAVNSALESSGFGPQLLCSVVAFHDVRDAGDAGDARSARRLGLVYLYKRGTFYPFAPLAGSGQRRDHALELQVRAALKDDLRIEQDLSRWFPIWGAPGW
;
A
#
# COMPACT_ATOMS: atom_id res chain seq x y z
N MET A 1 8.40 24.93 -19.00
CA MET A 1 7.07 25.03 -18.36
C MET A 1 6.50 26.40 -18.72
N GLY A 2 5.52 26.46 -19.63
CA GLY A 2 4.99 27.72 -20.15
C GLY A 2 3.66 28.11 -19.48
N LEU A 3 3.46 29.42 -19.27
CA LEU A 3 2.24 30.03 -18.73
C LEU A 3 0.94 29.69 -19.51
N LEU A 4 1.06 29.15 -20.73
CA LEU A 4 -0.08 28.84 -21.61
C LEU A 4 -0.71 27.47 -21.33
N ASP A 5 0.01 26.52 -20.73
CA ASP A 5 -0.54 25.19 -20.40
C ASP A 5 -1.54 25.24 -19.23
N ILE A 6 -1.43 26.26 -18.37
CA ILE A 6 -2.32 26.49 -17.21
C ILE A 6 -3.70 26.98 -17.67
N LEU A 7 -3.78 27.71 -18.80
CA LEU A 7 -5.03 28.28 -19.30
C LEU A 7 -5.89 27.28 -20.11
N LEU A 8 -5.29 26.19 -20.61
CA LEU A 8 -6.00 25.19 -21.42
C LEU A 8 -6.56 24.01 -20.62
N GLY A 9 -6.46 24.03 -19.28
CA GLY A 9 -7.01 22.98 -18.41
C GLY A 9 -6.40 21.59 -18.62
N ARG A 10 -5.34 21.49 -19.44
CA ARG A 10 -4.62 20.25 -19.72
C ARG A 10 -3.41 20.17 -18.79
N THR A 11 -3.67 20.11 -17.49
CA THR A 11 -2.67 19.55 -16.58
C THR A 11 -2.52 18.09 -16.95
N LYS A 12 -1.45 17.75 -17.69
CA LYS A 12 -1.07 16.36 -17.92
C LYS A 12 -0.99 15.70 -16.54
N PRO A 13 -1.82 14.68 -16.24
CA PRO A 13 -1.75 14.02 -14.95
C PRO A 13 -0.31 13.59 -14.69
N VAL A 14 0.21 13.90 -13.50
CA VAL A 14 1.52 13.39 -13.09
C VAL A 14 1.42 11.88 -13.16
N ALA A 15 2.31 11.26 -13.96
CA ALA A 15 2.33 9.82 -14.06
C ALA A 15 2.67 9.23 -12.67
N PRO A 16 2.02 8.14 -12.27
CA PRO A 16 2.42 7.39 -11.09
C PRO A 16 3.90 7.02 -11.20
N ASP A 17 4.64 7.12 -10.09
CA ASP A 17 6.05 6.73 -10.01
C ASP A 17 6.16 5.46 -9.16
N LEU A 18 5.93 4.31 -9.78
CA LEU A 18 5.91 3.02 -9.09
C LEU A 18 7.26 2.63 -8.51
N ASP A 19 8.36 3.20 -9.02
CA ASP A 19 9.70 2.96 -8.50
C ASP A 19 9.85 3.43 -7.04
N GLN A 20 8.99 4.35 -6.59
CA GLN A 20 8.92 4.80 -5.20
C GLN A 20 8.60 3.65 -4.22
N LEU A 21 7.92 2.58 -4.67
CA LEU A 21 7.69 1.38 -3.86
C LEU A 21 9.00 0.72 -3.41
N PHE A 22 10.06 0.80 -4.23
CA PHE A 22 11.37 0.21 -3.89
C PHE A 22 12.12 0.97 -2.78
N GLY A 23 11.61 2.10 -2.29
CA GLY A 23 12.10 2.74 -1.07
C GLY A 23 11.67 2.04 0.23
N LEU A 24 10.62 1.21 0.18
CA LEU A 24 10.04 0.56 1.37
C LEU A 24 11.02 -0.32 2.17
N PRO A 25 11.92 -1.10 1.55
CA PRO A 25 12.91 -1.88 2.31
C PRO A 25 13.85 -1.02 3.16
N SER A 26 14.33 0.12 2.64
CA SER A 26 15.14 1.08 3.43
C SER A 26 14.31 1.69 4.56
N ALA A 27 13.10 2.15 4.21
CA ALA A 27 12.17 2.74 5.16
C ALA A 27 11.81 1.80 6.31
N ALA A 28 11.68 0.49 6.06
CA ALA A 28 11.39 -0.50 7.09
C ALA A 28 12.52 -0.60 8.13
N VAL A 29 13.78 -0.51 7.71
CA VAL A 29 14.94 -0.49 8.62
C VAL A 29 14.90 0.76 9.50
N THR A 30 14.69 1.93 8.91
CA THR A 30 14.54 3.19 9.66
C THR A 30 13.35 3.13 10.62
N LEU A 31 12.21 2.60 10.17
CA LEU A 31 11.00 2.48 10.95
C LEU A 31 11.18 1.56 12.17
N GLN A 32 11.85 0.41 11.98
CA GLN A 32 12.18 -0.49 13.07
C GLN A 32 13.09 0.19 14.10
N ALA A 33 14.14 0.88 13.64
CA ALA A 33 15.11 1.54 14.52
C ALA A 33 14.51 2.76 15.28
N ALA A 34 13.67 3.56 14.62
CA ALA A 34 13.16 4.81 15.17
C ALA A 34 11.84 4.66 15.94
N VAL A 35 10.99 3.71 15.54
CA VAL A 35 9.59 3.62 15.99
C VAL A 35 9.20 2.22 16.47
N GLY A 36 10.04 1.21 16.25
CA GLY A 36 9.84 -0.15 16.75
C GLY A 36 8.83 -0.99 15.95
N PHE A 37 8.56 -0.63 14.70
CA PHE A 37 7.63 -1.37 13.83
C PHE A 37 8.38 -2.24 12.82
N THR A 38 7.94 -3.49 12.65
CA THR A 38 8.47 -4.44 11.66
C THR A 38 7.41 -4.82 10.63
N PRO A 39 7.82 -5.18 9.39
CA PRO A 39 6.88 -5.65 8.37
C PRO A 39 6.14 -6.90 8.83
N THR A 40 4.87 -7.05 8.45
CA THR A 40 4.11 -8.29 8.67
C THR A 40 4.27 -9.30 7.53
N GLY A 41 4.91 -8.90 6.42
CA GLY A 41 4.93 -9.66 5.17
C GLY A 41 3.64 -9.54 4.35
N GLN A 42 2.72 -8.65 4.72
CA GLN A 42 1.45 -8.44 4.02
C GLN A 42 1.39 -7.08 3.33
N GLY A 43 0.82 -7.06 2.14
CA GLY A 43 0.55 -5.83 1.40
C GLY A 43 -0.55 -6.03 0.37
N SER A 44 -1.13 -4.93 -0.08
CA SER A 44 -2.24 -4.98 -1.02
C SER A 44 -2.29 -3.79 -1.96
N VAL A 45 -2.84 -4.00 -3.16
CA VAL A 45 -3.11 -2.95 -4.15
C VAL A 45 -4.61 -2.72 -4.22
N CYS A 46 -5.02 -1.47 -3.98
CA CYS A 46 -6.41 -1.03 -4.03
C CYS A 46 -6.74 -0.38 -5.36
N PHE A 47 -7.91 -0.71 -5.89
CA PHE A 47 -8.44 -0.09 -7.08
C PHE A 47 -9.95 0.08 -6.96
N ALA A 48 -10.45 1.14 -7.59
CA ALA A 48 -11.88 1.37 -7.72
C ALA A 48 -12.51 0.15 -8.41
N THR A 49 -13.62 -0.34 -7.87
CA THR A 49 -14.34 -1.44 -8.51
C THR A 49 -14.84 -0.95 -9.87
N ALA A 50 -14.33 -1.56 -10.92
CA ALA A 50 -14.90 -1.46 -12.26
C ALA A 50 -15.84 -2.64 -12.45
N GLU A 51 -17.10 -2.36 -12.78
CA GLU A 51 -18.03 -3.40 -13.21
C GLU A 51 -17.69 -3.79 -14.67
N GLY A 52 -17.65 -5.10 -14.96
CA GLY A 52 -17.50 -5.61 -16.32
C GLY A 52 -16.52 -6.79 -16.47
N ALA A 53 -16.73 -7.58 -17.53
CA ALA A 53 -15.93 -8.79 -17.81
C ALA A 53 -14.45 -8.49 -18.02
N ALA A 54 -14.11 -7.40 -18.73
CA ALA A 54 -12.73 -7.03 -19.03
C ALA A 54 -11.87 -6.81 -17.76
N PHE A 55 -12.49 -6.34 -16.68
CA PHE A 55 -11.79 -6.14 -15.42
C PHE A 55 -11.59 -7.44 -14.64
N ALA A 56 -12.59 -8.33 -14.67
CA ALA A 56 -12.46 -9.67 -14.12
C ALA A 56 -11.33 -10.44 -14.84
N GLU A 57 -11.26 -10.33 -16.16
CA GLU A 57 -10.20 -10.91 -16.99
C GLU A 57 -8.82 -10.34 -16.64
N ALA A 58 -8.68 -9.01 -16.58
CA ALA A 58 -7.39 -8.39 -16.23
C ALA A 58 -6.94 -8.79 -14.81
N ARG A 59 -7.86 -8.91 -13.85
CA ARG A 59 -7.56 -9.40 -12.51
C ARG A 59 -7.05 -10.84 -12.53
N GLU A 60 -7.71 -11.70 -13.30
CA GLU A 60 -7.31 -13.11 -13.46
C GLU A 60 -5.96 -13.22 -14.17
N GLU A 61 -5.68 -12.38 -15.16
CA GLU A 61 -4.41 -12.33 -15.86
C GLU A 61 -3.27 -11.89 -14.93
N VAL A 62 -3.48 -10.86 -14.10
CA VAL A 62 -2.50 -10.42 -13.09
C VAL A 62 -2.22 -11.54 -12.09
N GLN A 63 -3.28 -12.22 -11.61
CA GLN A 63 -3.13 -13.31 -10.67
C GLN A 63 -2.38 -14.49 -11.31
N ALA A 64 -2.72 -14.86 -12.55
CA ALA A 64 -2.05 -15.91 -13.30
C ALA A 64 -0.58 -15.58 -13.59
N LEU A 65 -0.25 -14.32 -13.89
CA LEU A 65 1.13 -13.88 -14.10
C LEU A 65 1.98 -14.07 -12.84
N LEU A 66 1.44 -13.69 -11.68
CA LEU A 66 2.14 -13.83 -10.40
C LEU A 66 2.22 -15.28 -9.94
N ASP A 67 1.19 -16.08 -10.18
CA ASP A 67 1.19 -17.51 -9.85
C ASP A 67 2.10 -18.33 -10.78
N ALA A 68 2.35 -17.86 -12.00
CA ALA A 68 3.29 -18.47 -12.95
C ALA A 68 4.76 -18.15 -12.66
N ASP A 69 5.04 -17.14 -11.82
CA ASP A 69 6.41 -16.84 -11.40
C ASP A 69 6.94 -17.95 -10.49
N THR A 70 7.72 -18.86 -11.05
CA THR A 70 8.32 -19.98 -10.30
C THR A 70 9.31 -19.53 -9.21
N GLY A 71 9.77 -18.27 -9.25
CA GLY A 71 10.57 -17.65 -8.20
C GLY A 71 9.74 -17.12 -7.03
N ARG A 72 8.42 -16.97 -7.20
CA ARG A 72 7.49 -16.55 -6.16
C ARG A 72 7.24 -17.68 -5.17
N GLN A 73 7.80 -17.52 -3.96
CA GLN A 73 7.49 -18.35 -2.81
C GLN A 73 6.37 -17.69 -1.99
N GLY A 74 5.30 -18.44 -1.72
CA GLY A 74 4.17 -17.98 -0.92
C GLY A 74 2.81 -18.36 -1.51
N PRO A 75 1.71 -18.04 -0.82
CA PRO A 75 0.37 -18.28 -1.34
C PRO A 75 0.08 -17.39 -2.56
N PRO A 76 -0.84 -17.81 -3.44
CA PRO A 76 -1.35 -16.97 -4.52
C PRO A 76 -1.83 -15.61 -4.04
N VAL A 77 -1.74 -14.61 -4.93
CA VAL A 77 -2.34 -13.29 -4.67
C VAL A 77 -3.85 -13.46 -4.56
N GLU A 78 -4.44 -12.92 -3.50
CA GLU A 78 -5.86 -13.07 -3.20
C GLU A 78 -6.63 -11.82 -3.61
N ALA A 79 -7.73 -12.00 -4.36
CA ALA A 79 -8.67 -10.93 -4.64
C ALA A 79 -9.71 -10.81 -3.52
N VAL A 80 -9.77 -9.63 -2.90
CA VAL A 80 -10.70 -9.32 -1.81
C VAL A 80 -11.50 -8.06 -2.16
N ARG A 81 -12.78 -8.04 -1.82
CA ARG A 81 -13.62 -6.85 -1.88
C ARG A 81 -13.94 -6.39 -0.46
N ASP A 82 -13.74 -5.11 -0.17
CA ASP A 82 -14.04 -4.55 1.15
C ASP A 82 -15.53 -4.14 1.29
N GLU A 83 -15.91 -3.76 2.51
CA GLU A 83 -17.27 -3.30 2.83
C GLU A 83 -17.66 -1.99 2.15
N TYR A 84 -16.68 -1.21 1.69
CA TYR A 84 -16.86 0.04 0.97
C TYR A 84 -16.97 -0.16 -0.55
N GLY A 85 -16.84 -1.41 -1.01
CA GLY A 85 -16.95 -1.78 -2.40
C GLY A 85 -15.69 -1.51 -3.21
N TYR A 86 -14.52 -1.32 -2.60
CA TYR A 86 -13.23 -1.34 -3.31
C TYR A 86 -12.72 -2.76 -3.47
N SER A 87 -11.96 -2.96 -4.54
CA SER A 87 -11.32 -4.24 -4.82
C SER A 87 -9.83 -4.15 -4.50
N TRP A 88 -9.31 -5.25 -3.97
CA TRP A 88 -7.96 -5.38 -3.45
C TRP A 88 -7.32 -6.65 -3.98
N LEU A 89 -6.06 -6.54 -4.39
CA LEU A 89 -5.20 -7.70 -4.63
C LEU A 89 -4.19 -7.78 -3.49
N VAL A 90 -4.27 -8.83 -2.69
CA VAL A 90 -3.48 -9.03 -1.47
C VAL A 90 -2.34 -9.99 -1.75
N SER A 91 -1.10 -9.53 -1.56
CA SER A 91 0.07 -10.40 -1.56
C SER A 91 0.57 -10.65 -0.14
N ARG A 92 1.10 -11.86 0.06
CA ARG A 92 1.66 -12.33 1.34
C ARG A 92 3.00 -12.99 1.07
N ARG A 93 4.03 -12.53 1.77
CA ARG A 93 5.40 -13.04 1.79
C ARG A 93 5.84 -13.26 3.25
N GLY A 94 7.02 -13.82 3.45
CA GLY A 94 7.65 -13.83 4.77
C GLY A 94 7.90 -12.39 5.25
N PRO A 95 7.77 -12.07 6.56
CA PRO A 95 8.11 -10.76 7.11
C PRO A 95 9.52 -10.27 6.76
N GLU A 96 10.46 -11.20 6.59
CA GLU A 96 11.85 -10.97 6.20
C GLU A 96 12.02 -10.68 4.70
N ASP A 97 11.02 -10.99 3.88
CA ASP A 97 11.08 -10.88 2.41
C ASP A 97 10.25 -9.71 1.89
N LEU A 98 10.40 -8.56 2.56
CA LEU A 98 9.79 -7.31 2.13
C LEU A 98 10.16 -6.90 0.69
N PRO A 99 11.41 -7.09 0.20
CA PRO A 99 11.73 -6.82 -1.20
C PRO A 99 10.87 -7.61 -2.20
N ALA A 100 10.61 -8.90 -1.96
CA ALA A 100 9.72 -9.67 -2.82
C ALA A 100 8.26 -9.20 -2.73
N LEU A 101 7.79 -8.83 -1.53
CA LEU A 101 6.45 -8.25 -1.38
C LEU A 101 6.31 -6.95 -2.18
N VAL A 102 7.31 -6.07 -2.11
CA VAL A 102 7.35 -4.83 -2.89
C VAL A 102 7.35 -5.12 -4.40
N GLY A 103 8.11 -6.14 -4.83
CA GLY A 103 8.10 -6.62 -6.21
C GLY A 103 6.71 -7.06 -6.68
N ASP A 104 5.99 -7.84 -5.85
CA ASP A 104 4.61 -8.25 -6.15
C ASP A 104 3.69 -7.03 -6.32
N LEU A 105 3.73 -6.07 -5.38
CA LEU A 105 2.90 -4.86 -5.45
C LEU A 105 3.21 -4.03 -6.71
N HIS A 106 4.49 -3.87 -7.04
CA HIS A 106 4.91 -3.20 -8.26
C HIS A 106 4.38 -3.90 -9.51
N ALA A 107 4.53 -5.22 -9.58
CA ALA A 107 4.05 -6.03 -10.70
C ALA A 107 2.53 -5.95 -10.87
N VAL A 108 1.76 -6.03 -9.77
CA VAL A 108 0.29 -5.86 -9.79
C VAL A 108 -0.10 -4.50 -10.36
N ASN A 109 0.50 -3.41 -9.85
CA ASN A 109 0.20 -2.06 -10.34
C ASN A 109 0.53 -1.92 -11.83
N SER A 110 1.72 -2.39 -12.23
CA SER A 110 2.21 -2.28 -13.62
C SER A 110 1.33 -3.08 -14.58
N ALA A 111 0.94 -4.29 -14.20
CA ALA A 111 0.09 -5.14 -15.02
C ALA A 111 -1.31 -4.52 -15.19
N LEU A 112 -1.96 -4.08 -14.11
CA LEU A 112 -3.25 -3.38 -14.18
C LEU A 112 -3.17 -2.09 -15.01
N GLU A 113 -2.09 -1.33 -14.89
CA GLU A 113 -1.87 -0.16 -15.73
C GLU A 113 -1.75 -0.53 -17.22
N SER A 114 -0.97 -1.55 -17.54
CA SER A 114 -0.77 -2.04 -18.91
C SER A 114 -2.07 -2.55 -19.56
N SER A 115 -2.98 -3.12 -18.76
CA SER A 115 -4.32 -3.54 -19.19
C SER A 115 -5.32 -2.39 -19.28
N GLY A 116 -4.88 -1.13 -19.05
CA GLY A 116 -5.72 0.07 -19.19
C GLY A 116 -6.48 0.48 -17.93
N PHE A 117 -6.22 -0.15 -16.78
CA PHE A 117 -6.89 0.12 -15.50
C PHE A 117 -6.13 1.11 -14.60
N GLY A 118 -5.09 1.77 -15.12
CA GLY A 118 -4.35 2.83 -14.43
C GLY A 118 -5.24 3.93 -13.80
N PRO A 119 -6.32 4.41 -14.46
CA PRO A 119 -7.23 5.39 -13.88
C PRO A 119 -7.97 4.91 -12.62
N GLN A 120 -8.17 3.60 -12.48
CA GLN A 120 -8.86 2.95 -11.36
C GLN A 120 -7.93 2.62 -10.19
N LEU A 121 -6.62 2.56 -10.40
CA LEU A 121 -5.64 2.35 -9.32
C LEU A 121 -5.69 3.52 -8.32
N LEU A 122 -5.79 3.17 -7.03
CA LEU A 122 -5.97 4.13 -5.93
C LEU A 122 -4.73 4.20 -5.06
N CYS A 123 -4.36 3.09 -4.42
CA CYS A 123 -3.22 3.03 -3.52
C CYS A 123 -2.62 1.62 -3.42
N SER A 124 -1.45 1.54 -2.80
CA SER A 124 -0.89 0.27 -2.31
C SER A 124 -0.51 0.42 -0.84
N VAL A 125 -0.63 -0.66 -0.07
CA VAL A 125 -0.40 -0.63 1.37
C VAL A 125 0.59 -1.72 1.73
N VAL A 126 1.56 -1.40 2.58
CA VAL A 126 2.40 -2.40 3.27
C VAL A 126 2.18 -2.29 4.75
N ALA A 127 2.02 -3.45 5.37
CA ALA A 127 1.59 -3.62 6.73
C ALA A 127 2.77 -3.83 7.69
N PHE A 128 2.69 -3.17 8.83
CA PHE A 128 3.66 -3.22 9.90
C PHE A 128 2.97 -3.38 11.25
N HIS A 129 3.67 -3.98 12.20
CA HIS A 129 3.21 -4.13 13.58
C HIS A 129 4.31 -3.74 14.56
N ASP A 130 3.91 -3.30 15.76
CA ASP A 130 4.85 -2.99 16.83
C ASP A 130 5.49 -4.29 17.35
N VAL A 131 6.83 -4.32 17.41
CA VAL A 131 7.59 -5.48 17.90
C VAL A 131 7.30 -5.75 19.38
N ARG A 132 6.98 -4.69 20.15
CA ARG A 132 6.74 -4.80 21.60
C ARG A 132 5.44 -5.51 21.94
N ASP A 133 4.48 -5.49 21.02
CA ASP A 133 3.18 -6.15 21.18
C ASP A 133 3.19 -7.62 20.72
N ALA A 134 4.32 -8.11 20.18
CA ALA A 134 4.50 -9.52 19.83
C ALA A 134 4.86 -10.42 21.02
N GLY A 135 4.96 -9.85 22.24
CA GLY A 135 5.25 -10.55 23.48
C GLY A 135 4.01 -11.15 24.14
N ASP A 136 4.10 -12.45 24.45
CA ASP A 136 3.07 -13.36 24.97
C ASP A 136 1.86 -13.58 24.05
N ALA A 137 1.56 -14.85 23.79
CA ALA A 137 0.50 -15.37 22.91
C ALA A 137 -0.95 -15.07 23.39
N GLY A 138 -1.17 -13.92 24.01
CA GLY A 138 -2.40 -13.55 24.71
C GLY A 138 -3.45 -12.84 23.86
N ASP A 139 -3.07 -11.93 22.95
CA ASP A 139 -4.06 -11.31 22.06
C ASP A 139 -3.43 -10.55 20.86
N ALA A 140 -3.25 -11.24 19.73
CA ALA A 140 -2.82 -10.62 18.48
C ALA A 140 -3.78 -9.51 17.97
N ARG A 141 -4.98 -9.34 18.56
CA ARG A 141 -5.87 -8.21 18.26
C ARG A 141 -5.45 -6.89 18.89
N SER A 142 -4.52 -6.93 19.85
CA SER A 142 -4.07 -5.75 20.59
C SER A 142 -2.84 -5.08 19.98
N ALA A 143 -2.13 -5.78 19.08
CA ALA A 143 -0.90 -5.27 18.49
C ALA A 143 -1.18 -3.99 17.69
N ARG A 144 -0.42 -2.93 18.00
CA ARG A 144 -0.50 -1.67 17.27
C ARG A 144 -0.09 -1.92 15.83
N ARG A 145 -0.94 -1.46 14.92
CA ARG A 145 -0.77 -1.64 13.48
C ARG A 145 -0.40 -0.33 12.82
N LEU A 146 0.36 -0.42 11.74
CA LEU A 146 0.74 0.70 10.90
C LEU A 146 0.73 0.26 9.44
N GLY A 147 0.05 1.02 8.60
CA GLY A 147 0.13 0.91 7.15
C GLY A 147 0.98 2.03 6.58
N LEU A 148 1.94 1.71 5.71
CA LEU A 148 2.53 2.69 4.80
C LEU A 148 1.74 2.66 3.50
N VAL A 149 1.01 3.74 3.22
CA VAL A 149 0.08 3.84 2.10
C VAL A 149 0.69 4.66 0.98
N TYR A 150 0.97 4.02 -0.16
CA TYR A 150 1.40 4.62 -1.40
C TYR A 150 0.20 5.13 -2.21
N LEU A 151 0.13 6.42 -2.50
CA LEU A 151 -0.89 7.03 -3.36
C LEU A 151 -0.48 6.92 -4.82
N TYR A 152 -1.17 6.05 -5.57
CA TYR A 152 -0.80 5.70 -6.96
C TYR A 152 -0.63 6.95 -7.84
N LYS A 153 -1.66 7.80 -7.92
CA LYS A 153 -1.68 8.99 -8.78
C LYS A 153 -0.71 10.11 -8.37
N ARG A 154 -0.03 9.97 -7.23
CA ARG A 154 0.84 11.02 -6.68
C ARG A 154 2.29 10.58 -6.52
N GLY A 155 2.55 9.28 -6.45
CA GLY A 155 3.89 8.78 -6.20
C GLY A 155 4.39 9.09 -4.80
N THR A 156 3.50 9.17 -3.81
CA THR A 156 3.81 9.61 -2.44
C THR A 156 3.24 8.67 -1.38
N PHE A 157 3.88 8.61 -0.22
CA PHE A 157 3.45 7.80 0.91
C PHE A 157 2.79 8.61 2.01
N TYR A 158 1.88 8.00 2.76
CA TYR A 158 1.52 8.47 4.10
C TYR A 158 1.37 7.31 5.08
N PRO A 159 1.71 7.53 6.36
CA PRO A 159 1.43 6.56 7.41
C PRO A 159 -0.04 6.60 7.82
N PHE A 160 -0.62 5.43 8.02
CA PHE A 160 -1.95 5.23 8.58
C PHE A 160 -1.86 4.31 9.78
N ALA A 161 -2.17 4.81 10.97
CA ALA A 161 -2.11 4.04 12.20
C ALA A 161 -3.49 4.02 12.87
N PRO A 162 -4.30 2.95 12.70
CA PRO A 162 -5.55 2.85 13.43
C PRO A 162 -5.29 2.63 14.93
N LEU A 163 -6.19 3.13 15.75
CA LEU A 163 -6.30 2.69 17.14
C LEU A 163 -7.14 1.41 17.17
N ALA A 164 -6.75 0.48 18.04
CA ALA A 164 -7.55 -0.72 18.29
C ALA A 164 -8.97 -0.34 18.80
N GLY A 165 -9.98 -1.10 18.39
CA GLY A 165 -11.39 -0.90 18.75
C GLY A 165 -12.29 -0.52 17.59
N SER A 166 -13.60 -0.37 17.86
CA SER A 166 -14.64 -0.14 16.84
C SER A 166 -14.81 1.31 16.39
N GLY A 167 -14.03 2.24 16.96
CA GLY A 167 -14.27 3.67 16.82
C GLY A 167 -13.77 4.33 15.52
N GLN A 168 -13.15 3.59 14.59
CA GLN A 168 -12.52 4.15 13.39
C GLN A 168 -11.66 5.40 13.71
N ARG A 169 -10.81 5.27 14.72
CA ARG A 169 -9.92 6.35 15.21
C ARG A 169 -8.48 6.07 14.82
N ARG A 170 -7.71 7.13 14.61
CA ARG A 170 -6.30 7.08 14.22
C ARG A 170 -5.40 7.60 15.33
N ASP A 171 -4.21 7.04 15.42
CA ASP A 171 -3.12 7.55 16.24
C ASP A 171 -2.33 8.60 15.46
N HIS A 172 -2.86 9.83 15.41
CA HIS A 172 -2.21 10.93 14.69
C HIS A 172 -0.81 11.26 15.21
N ALA A 173 -0.54 11.03 16.50
CA ALA A 173 0.78 11.25 17.06
C ALA A 173 1.79 10.27 16.46
N LEU A 174 1.45 8.98 16.39
CA LEU A 174 2.26 7.97 15.72
C LEU A 174 2.45 8.29 14.23
N GLU A 175 1.39 8.69 13.53
CA GLU A 175 1.49 9.00 12.10
C GLU A 175 2.44 10.18 11.83
N LEU A 176 2.39 11.24 12.63
CA LEU A 176 3.33 12.35 12.52
C LEU A 176 4.76 11.96 12.89
N GLN A 177 4.94 11.09 13.89
CA GLN A 177 6.24 10.53 14.27
C GLN A 177 6.84 9.71 13.11
N VAL A 178 6.06 8.82 12.50
CA VAL A 178 6.48 8.00 11.35
C VAL A 178 6.81 8.87 10.15
N ARG A 179 6.00 9.90 9.87
CA ARG A 179 6.31 10.89 8.83
C ARG A 179 7.67 11.56 9.06
N ALA A 180 7.96 11.96 10.30
CA ALA A 180 9.22 12.61 10.63
C ALA A 180 10.42 11.66 10.49
N ALA A 181 10.23 10.38 10.84
CA ALA A 181 11.26 9.35 10.73
C ALA A 181 11.58 8.98 9.27
N LEU A 182 10.57 8.88 8.40
CA LEU A 182 10.73 8.33 7.04
C LEU A 182 10.89 9.39 5.93
N LYS A 183 10.93 10.68 6.26
CA LYS A 183 11.00 11.76 5.25
C LYS A 183 12.21 11.69 4.32
N ASP A 184 13.30 11.06 4.76
CA ASP A 184 14.55 10.93 4.02
C ASP A 184 14.62 9.60 3.24
N ASP A 185 13.78 8.62 3.59
CA ASP A 185 13.68 7.30 2.93
C ASP A 185 12.57 7.25 1.86
N LEU A 186 11.44 7.92 2.12
CA LEU A 186 10.25 7.89 1.28
C LEU A 186 9.77 9.30 0.93
N ARG A 187 9.20 9.43 -0.25
CA ARG A 187 8.50 10.65 -0.65
C ARG A 187 7.17 10.78 0.11
N ILE A 188 7.19 11.42 1.27
CA ILE A 188 5.98 11.58 2.10
C ILE A 188 5.04 12.66 1.53
N GLU A 189 3.74 12.35 1.51
CA GLU A 189 2.67 13.28 1.16
C GLU A 189 2.58 14.42 2.17
N GLN A 190 2.68 15.65 1.68
CA GLN A 190 2.68 16.86 2.50
C GLN A 190 1.25 17.36 2.80
N ASP A 191 0.31 17.10 1.90
CA ASP A 191 -1.10 17.46 2.05
C ASP A 191 -1.82 16.43 2.93
N LEU A 192 -2.00 16.76 4.21
CA LEU A 192 -2.69 15.90 5.18
C LEU A 192 -4.15 15.61 4.80
N SER A 193 -4.79 16.45 3.96
CA SER A 193 -6.16 16.18 3.48
C SER A 193 -6.22 14.97 2.53
N ARG A 194 -5.07 14.54 2.00
CA ARG A 194 -4.91 13.35 1.16
C ARG A 194 -4.57 12.09 1.95
N TRP A 195 -4.44 12.20 3.27
CA TRP A 195 -4.20 11.04 4.13
C TRP A 195 -5.54 10.37 4.41
N PHE A 196 -6.06 9.68 3.39
CA PHE A 196 -7.36 9.02 3.48
C PHE A 196 -7.31 7.87 4.50
N PRO A 197 -8.32 7.71 5.35
CA PRO A 197 -8.41 6.51 6.16
C PRO A 197 -8.72 5.30 5.27
N ILE A 198 -8.03 4.18 5.52
CA ILE A 198 -8.23 2.91 4.81
C ILE A 198 -8.76 1.84 5.78
N TRP A 199 -9.91 2.13 6.40
CA TRP A 199 -10.55 1.22 7.34
C TRP A 199 -10.90 -0.11 6.70
N GLY A 200 -10.60 -1.21 7.38
CA GLY A 200 -10.94 -2.55 6.89
C GLY A 200 -10.17 -2.98 5.63
N ALA A 201 -9.14 -2.22 5.21
CA ALA A 201 -8.30 -2.64 4.10
C ALA A 201 -7.72 -4.05 4.39
N PRO A 202 -7.76 -4.99 3.43
CA PRO A 202 -7.25 -6.32 3.64
C PRO A 202 -5.72 -6.36 3.58
N GLY A 203 -5.14 -7.34 4.27
CA GLY A 203 -3.69 -7.58 4.28
C GLY A 203 -2.94 -6.84 5.39
N TRP A 204 -3.55 -6.64 6.57
CA TRP A 204 -2.88 -6.18 7.79
C TRP A 204 -3.69 -6.41 9.08
#